data_AF-A0A950FY75-F1
#
_entry.id   AF-A0A950FY75-F1
#
_cell.length_a   1.000
_cell.length_b   1.000
_cell.length_c   1.000
_cell.angle_alpha   90.00
_cell.angle_beta   90.00
_cell.angle_gamma   90.00
#
_symmetry.space_group_name_H-M   'P 1'
#
loop_
_entity.id
_entity.type
_entity.pdbx_description
1 polymer ?
#
loop_
_entity_poly.entity_id
_entity_poly.type
_entity_poly.pdbx_seq_one_letter_code
_entity_poly.pdbx_strand_id
1 'polypeptide(L)'
;MRSVVPFVFLLCLVVAVPLLFRQPEIANNPAEDELVVISPHNEAIRYEFTRAFTEYYRKSTGRSVHLDWRLPGGTVEIVRYLNSQFEASFRSHWTTDLGLPWDREVLNAFANPRVQGEVDGGSRAERARYAFLHSNAGC
;
A
#
# COMPACT_ATOMS: atom_id res chain seq x y z
N MET A 1 18.72 -48.24 26.19
CA MET A 1 17.37 -47.66 25.99
C MET A 1 17.02 -46.54 26.98
N ARG A 2 17.38 -46.62 28.27
CA ARG A 2 17.11 -45.56 29.27
C ARG A 2 17.70 -44.18 28.99
N SER A 3 18.84 -44.11 28.28
CA SER A 3 19.55 -42.87 27.94
C SER A 3 18.94 -42.08 26.77
N VAL A 4 18.06 -42.71 25.97
CA VAL A 4 17.43 -42.06 24.79
C VAL A 4 16.14 -41.32 25.18
N VAL A 5 15.44 -41.81 26.21
CA VAL A 5 14.19 -41.22 26.71
C VAL A 5 14.30 -39.73 27.07
N PRO A 6 15.31 -39.26 27.82
CA PRO A 6 15.42 -37.83 28.14
C PRO A 6 15.69 -36.97 26.90
N PHE A 7 16.43 -37.48 25.91
CA PHE A 7 16.67 -36.77 24.64
C PHE A 7 15.41 -36.63 23.81
N VAL A 8 14.62 -37.69 23.69
CA VAL A 8 13.33 -37.66 22.99
C VAL A 8 12.36 -36.72 23.71
N PHE A 9 12.33 -36.74 25.05
CA PHE A 9 11.52 -35.81 25.82
C PHE A 9 11.93 -34.35 25.58
N LEU A 10 13.23 -34.04 25.62
CA LEU A 10 13.73 -32.70 25.34
C LEU A 10 13.41 -32.26 23.91
N LEU A 11 13.55 -33.16 22.94
CA LEU A 11 13.20 -32.90 21.55
C LEU A 11 11.70 -32.62 21.38
N CYS A 12 10.85 -33.43 22.01
CA CYS A 12 9.40 -33.19 22.04
C CYS A 12 9.07 -31.85 22.69
N LEU A 13 9.77 -31.46 23.75
CA LEU A 13 9.54 -30.20 24.45
C LEU A 13 9.96 -29.00 23.59
N VAL A 14 11.10 -29.09 22.90
CA VAL A 14 11.58 -28.06 21.95
C VAL A 14 10.60 -27.86 20.79
N VAL A 15 9.92 -28.91 20.33
CA VAL A 15 8.89 -28.80 19.29
C VAL A 15 7.55 -28.34 19.86
N ALA A 16 7.15 -28.83 21.03
CA ALA A 16 5.84 -28.56 21.62
C ALA A 16 5.69 -27.11 22.11
N VAL A 17 6.74 -26.51 22.67
CA VAL A 17 6.72 -25.14 23.20
C VAL A 17 6.28 -24.12 22.13
N PRO A 18 6.95 -23.98 20.96
CA PRO A 18 6.53 -23.02 19.95
C PRO A 18 5.15 -23.31 19.36
N LEU A 19 4.70 -24.57 19.35
CA LEU A 19 3.32 -24.91 18.94
C LEU A 19 2.28 -24.46 19.97
N LEU A 20 2.59 -24.57 21.27
CA LEU A 20 1.72 -24.12 22.35
C LEU A 20 1.61 -22.59 22.41
N PHE A 21 2.71 -21.88 22.12
CA PHE A 21 2.79 -20.42 22.09
C PHE A 21 2.55 -19.83 20.70
N ARG A 22 2.13 -20.65 19.72
CA ARG A 22 1.79 -20.15 18.39
C ARG A 22 0.62 -19.20 18.54
N GLN A 23 0.87 -17.91 18.33
CA GLN A 23 -0.20 -16.93 18.27
C GLN A 23 -1.12 -17.32 17.12
N PRO A 24 -2.45 -17.21 17.29
CA PRO A 24 -3.37 -17.42 16.20
C PRO A 24 -2.92 -16.48 15.06
N GLU A 25 -2.57 -17.06 13.92
CA GLU A 25 -2.41 -16.27 12.70
C GLU A 25 -3.68 -15.43 12.56
N ILE A 26 -3.52 -14.14 12.28
CA ILE A 26 -4.64 -13.26 11.97
C ILE A 26 -5.39 -13.97 10.84
N ALA A 27 -6.51 -14.58 11.18
CA ALA A 27 -7.14 -15.56 10.32
C ALA A 27 -7.41 -14.90 8.97
N ASN A 28 -6.92 -15.54 7.90
CA ASN A 28 -7.24 -15.21 6.51
C ASN A 28 -8.71 -15.56 6.19
N ASN A 29 -9.64 -15.16 7.07
CA ASN A 29 -11.01 -14.99 6.62
C ASN A 29 -11.00 -13.88 5.56
N PRO A 30 -11.81 -13.99 4.50
CA PRO A 30 -12.03 -12.86 3.62
C PRO A 30 -12.46 -11.68 4.50
N ALA A 31 -11.60 -10.67 4.60
CA ALA A 31 -11.91 -9.47 5.33
C ALA A 31 -12.99 -8.71 4.55
N GLU A 32 -13.86 -8.03 5.28
CA GLU A 32 -14.90 -7.21 4.64
C GLU A 32 -14.31 -5.98 3.94
N ASP A 33 -13.19 -5.50 4.46
CA ASP A 33 -12.46 -4.35 3.92
C ASP A 33 -10.99 -4.71 3.67
N GLU A 34 -10.40 -4.02 2.70
CA GLU A 34 -8.98 -4.11 2.38
C GLU A 34 -8.34 -2.73 2.50
N LEU A 35 -7.20 -2.67 3.20
CA LEU A 35 -6.38 -1.49 3.33
C LEU A 35 -5.00 -1.76 2.74
N VAL A 36 -4.73 -1.17 1.58
CA VAL A 36 -3.42 -1.27 0.93
C VAL A 36 -2.49 -0.20 1.50
N VAL A 37 -1.31 -0.60 1.97
CA VAL A 37 -0.31 0.27 2.59
C VAL A 37 1.04 0.09 1.91
N ILE A 38 1.59 1.18 1.36
CA ILE A 38 2.96 1.20 0.81
C ILE A 38 3.89 1.85 1.83
N SER A 39 4.97 1.15 2.20
CA SER A 39 5.76 1.55 3.36
C SER A 39 7.19 1.00 3.29
N PRO A 40 8.23 1.77 3.67
CA PRO A 40 9.61 1.27 3.73
C PRO A 40 9.89 0.50 5.04
N HIS A 41 8.88 0.27 5.88
CA HIS A 41 9.06 -0.33 7.20
C HIS A 41 9.28 -1.85 7.15
N ASN A 42 10.03 -2.35 8.12
CA ASN A 42 10.36 -3.77 8.26
C ASN A 42 9.17 -4.61 8.77
N GLU A 43 9.37 -5.93 8.80
CA GLU A 43 8.33 -6.89 9.20
C GLU A 43 7.81 -6.69 10.63
N ALA A 44 8.68 -6.32 11.57
CA ALA A 44 8.27 -6.12 12.96
C ALA A 44 7.25 -4.98 13.08
N ILE A 45 7.50 -3.85 12.41
CA ILE A 45 6.55 -2.73 12.39
C ILE A 45 5.26 -3.12 11.69
N ARG A 46 5.33 -3.80 10.54
CA ARG A 46 4.14 -4.24 9.81
C ARG A 46 3.28 -5.17 10.65
N TYR A 47 3.90 -6.13 11.33
CA TYR A 47 3.21 -7.07 12.20
C TYR A 47 2.50 -6.34 13.36
N GLU A 48 3.20 -5.47 14.07
CA GLU A 48 2.66 -4.74 15.22
C GLU A 48 1.51 -3.82 14.81
N PHE A 49 1.67 -3.06 13.71
CA PHE A 49 0.62 -2.19 13.20
C PHE A 49 -0.57 -2.97 12.65
N THR A 50 -0.34 -4.08 11.95
CA THR A 50 -1.43 -4.94 11.48
C THR A 50 -2.26 -5.43 12.65
N ARG A 51 -1.62 -6.06 13.64
CA ARG A 51 -2.31 -6.57 14.83
C ARG A 51 -3.10 -5.48 15.55
N ALA A 52 -2.46 -4.36 15.86
CA ALA A 52 -3.09 -3.27 16.60
C ALA A 52 -4.23 -2.62 15.80
N PHE A 53 -4.05 -2.41 14.49
CA PHE A 53 -5.04 -1.75 13.66
C PHE A 53 -6.25 -2.64 13.38
N THR A 54 -6.09 -3.93 13.05
CA THR A 54 -7.29 -4.76 12.82
C THR A 54 -8.07 -5.01 14.12
N GLU A 55 -7.41 -5.06 15.28
CA GLU A 55 -8.13 -5.07 16.58
C GLU A 55 -8.92 -3.77 16.80
N TYR A 56 -8.25 -2.62 16.61
CA TYR A 56 -8.89 -1.31 16.72
C TYR A 56 -10.05 -1.14 15.73
N TYR A 57 -9.85 -1.53 14.47
CA TYR A 57 -10.84 -1.42 13.41
C TYR A 57 -12.07 -2.25 13.74
N ARG A 58 -11.88 -3.51 14.14
CA ARG A 58 -12.98 -4.38 14.56
C ARG A 58 -13.75 -3.81 15.75
N LYS A 59 -13.05 -3.25 16.75
CA LYS A 59 -13.69 -2.60 17.91
C LYS A 59 -14.47 -1.35 17.53
N SER A 60 -14.00 -0.60 16.53
CA SER A 60 -14.54 0.71 16.17
C SER A 60 -15.66 0.63 15.14
N THR A 61 -15.55 -0.26 14.16
CA THR A 61 -16.49 -0.37 13.03
C THR A 61 -17.35 -1.64 13.11
N GLY A 62 -16.93 -2.64 13.90
CA GLY A 62 -17.54 -3.97 13.92
C GLY A 62 -17.10 -4.87 12.75
N ARG A 63 -16.38 -4.33 11.77
CA ARG A 63 -15.98 -5.01 10.53
C ARG A 63 -14.56 -5.55 10.61
N SER A 64 -14.21 -6.49 9.74
CA SER A 64 -12.84 -7.00 9.60
C SER A 64 -12.09 -6.27 8.48
N VAL A 65 -10.80 -6.00 8.68
CA VAL A 65 -9.93 -5.38 7.67
C VAL A 65 -8.68 -6.23 7.45
N HIS A 66 -8.32 -6.42 6.18
CA HIS A 66 -7.04 -7.01 5.76
C HIS A 66 -6.08 -5.88 5.35
N LEU A 67 -4.84 -5.94 5.83
CA LEU A 67 -3.81 -4.97 5.47
C LEU A 67 -2.86 -5.59 4.45
N ASP A 68 -2.91 -5.11 3.21
CA ASP A 68 -1.98 -5.48 2.14
C ASP A 68 -0.77 -4.54 2.18
N TRP A 69 0.38 -5.06 2.59
CA TRP A 69 1.62 -4.30 2.65
C TRP A 69 2.42 -4.42 1.36
N ARG A 70 2.62 -3.31 0.66
CA ARG A 70 3.41 -3.26 -0.58
C ARG A 70 4.80 -2.68 -0.32
N LEU A 71 5.80 -3.43 -0.79
CA LEU A 71 7.22 -3.20 -0.48
C LEU A 71 8.05 -3.11 -1.76
N PRO A 72 7.84 -2.08 -2.60
CA PRO A 72 8.63 -1.92 -3.82
C PRO A 72 10.10 -1.58 -3.52
N GLY A 73 10.43 -1.20 -2.28
CA GLY A 73 11.78 -0.88 -1.86
C GLY A 73 11.84 0.18 -0.76
N GLY A 74 12.92 0.95 -0.70
CA GLY A 74 13.08 2.07 0.23
C GLY A 74 12.23 3.30 -0.14
N THR A 75 12.29 4.35 0.69
CA THR A 75 11.47 5.57 0.49
C THR A 75 11.62 6.18 -0.91
N VAL A 76 12.83 6.26 -1.44
CA VAL A 76 13.10 6.83 -2.77
C VAL A 76 12.47 5.97 -3.88
N GLU A 77 12.53 4.65 -3.73
CA GLU A 77 11.94 3.71 -4.69
C GLU A 77 10.41 3.75 -4.63
N ILE A 78 9.84 3.88 -3.42
CA ILE A 78 8.40 4.08 -3.22
C ILE A 78 7.94 5.37 -3.92
N VAL A 79 8.62 6.50 -3.70
CA VAL A 79 8.26 7.77 -4.33
C VAL A 79 8.38 7.68 -5.85
N ARG A 80 9.43 7.05 -6.37
CA ARG A 80 9.59 6.83 -7.82
C ARG A 80 8.46 5.96 -8.37
N TYR A 81 8.14 4.86 -7.70
CA TYR A 81 7.07 3.96 -8.08
C TYR A 81 5.72 4.70 -8.15
N LEU A 82 5.37 5.44 -7.09
CA LEU A 82 4.13 6.24 -7.04
C LEU A 82 4.07 7.26 -8.17
N ASN A 83 5.14 8.04 -8.36
CA ASN A 83 5.20 9.03 -9.44
C ASN A 83 4.97 8.39 -10.81
N SER A 84 5.57 7.22 -11.07
CA SER A 84 5.37 6.48 -12.31
C SER A 84 3.94 5.94 -12.46
N GLN A 85 3.29 5.47 -11.40
CA GLN A 85 1.89 5.04 -11.45
C GLN A 85 0.95 6.21 -11.75
N PHE A 86 1.11 7.34 -11.04
CA PHE A 86 0.31 8.54 -11.29
C PHE A 86 0.53 9.10 -12.70
N GLU A 87 1.77 9.15 -13.18
CA GLU A 87 2.06 9.58 -14.55
C GLU A 87 1.39 8.66 -15.58
N ALA A 88 1.53 7.34 -15.44
CA ALA A 88 0.94 6.39 -16.37
C ALA A 88 -0.60 6.47 -16.38
N SER A 89 -1.21 6.51 -15.20
CA SER A 89 -2.65 6.62 -14.99
C SER A 89 -3.20 7.92 -15.58
N PHE A 90 -2.59 9.06 -15.25
CA PHE A 90 -3.02 10.35 -15.76
C PHE A 90 -2.76 10.49 -17.26
N ARG A 91 -1.63 9.98 -17.78
CA ARG A 91 -1.37 9.97 -19.21
C ARG A 91 -2.45 9.20 -19.96
N SER A 92 -2.87 8.05 -19.45
CA SER A 92 -3.98 7.28 -20.03
C SER A 92 -5.25 8.12 -20.08
N HIS A 93 -5.64 8.76 -18.98
CA HIS A 93 -6.81 9.65 -18.94
C HIS A 93 -6.69 10.82 -19.93
N TRP A 94 -5.54 11.49 -19.95
CA TRP A 94 -5.28 12.66 -20.80
C TRP A 94 -5.31 12.33 -22.29
N THR A 95 -4.71 11.21 -22.70
CA THR A 95 -4.63 10.85 -24.12
C THR A 95 -5.86 10.09 -24.60
N THR A 96 -6.43 9.22 -23.76
CA THR A 96 -7.51 8.32 -24.15
C THR A 96 -8.87 8.97 -23.94
N ASP A 97 -9.09 9.60 -22.79
CA ASP A 97 -10.41 10.14 -22.43
C ASP A 97 -10.58 11.57 -22.93
N LEU A 98 -9.54 12.42 -22.80
CA LEU A 98 -9.59 13.81 -23.27
C LEU A 98 -9.11 13.99 -24.72
N GLY A 99 -8.44 12.98 -25.29
CA GLY A 99 -7.92 13.04 -26.67
C GLY A 99 -6.83 14.10 -26.88
N LEU A 100 -6.17 14.55 -25.80
CA LEU A 100 -5.17 15.61 -25.86
C LEU A 100 -3.75 15.03 -26.00
N PRO A 101 -2.84 15.73 -26.71
CA PRO A 101 -1.48 15.25 -26.88
C PRO A 101 -0.72 15.28 -25.55
N TRP A 102 0.06 14.23 -25.30
CA TRP A 102 1.00 14.17 -24.19
C TRP A 102 2.31 14.87 -24.57
N ASP A 103 2.60 16.00 -23.94
CA ASP A 103 3.81 16.78 -24.17
C ASP A 103 4.62 17.02 -22.88
N ARG A 104 5.78 17.67 -23.04
CA ARG A 104 6.70 17.94 -21.93
C ARG A 104 6.15 19.02 -20.98
N GLU A 105 5.29 19.92 -21.44
CA GLU A 105 4.65 20.93 -20.60
C GLU A 105 3.66 20.26 -19.65
N VAL A 106 2.80 19.39 -20.16
CA VAL A 106 1.85 18.58 -19.41
C VAL A 106 2.58 17.71 -18.39
N LEU A 107 3.60 16.96 -18.81
CA LEU A 107 4.40 16.09 -17.94
C LEU A 107 4.99 16.85 -16.74
N ASN A 108 5.50 18.06 -16.96
CA ASN A 108 6.12 18.87 -15.90
C ASN A 108 5.11 19.60 -15.01
N ALA A 109 3.86 19.74 -15.46
CA ALA A 109 2.85 20.56 -14.80
C ALA A 109 1.81 19.75 -14.00
N PHE A 110 1.36 18.60 -14.51
CA PHE A 110 0.17 17.92 -13.99
C PHE A 110 0.26 17.60 -12.49
N ALA A 111 1.42 17.11 -12.02
CA ALA A 111 1.68 16.80 -10.62
C ALA A 111 2.36 17.94 -9.84
N ASN A 112 2.71 19.05 -10.50
CA ASN A 112 3.47 20.14 -9.87
C ASN A 112 2.54 21.02 -9.02
N PRO A 113 2.72 21.06 -7.68
CA PRO A 113 1.85 21.84 -6.79
C PRO A 113 2.01 23.35 -6.94
N ARG A 114 3.04 23.83 -7.63
CA ARG A 114 3.25 25.26 -7.89
C ARG A 114 2.41 25.79 -9.06
N VAL A 115 1.90 24.89 -9.91
CA VAL A 115 0.98 25.26 -11.00
C VAL A 115 -0.42 25.34 -10.40
N GLN A 116 -1.12 26.45 -10.61
CA GLN A 116 -2.52 26.57 -10.22
C GLN A 116 -3.39 25.94 -11.32
N GLY A 117 -4.38 25.15 -10.94
CA GLY A 117 -5.25 24.50 -11.93
C GLY A 117 -6.30 25.49 -12.44
N GLU A 118 -6.32 25.77 -13.74
CA GLU A 118 -7.31 26.66 -14.37
C GLU A 118 -7.76 26.08 -15.72
N VAL A 119 -9.09 26.08 -15.94
CA VAL A 119 -9.72 25.56 -17.18
C VAL A 119 -9.97 26.68 -18.18
N ASP A 120 -10.48 27.81 -17.70
CA ASP A 120 -10.98 28.90 -18.53
C ASP A 120 -9.87 29.91 -18.83
N GLY A 121 -9.35 29.88 -20.06
CA GLY A 121 -8.26 30.77 -20.49
C GLY A 121 -6.87 30.38 -19.97
N GLY A 122 -6.78 29.36 -19.12
CA GLY A 122 -5.51 28.82 -18.63
C GLY A 122 -4.62 28.22 -19.72
N SER A 123 -3.31 28.29 -19.48
CA SER A 123 -2.27 27.59 -20.24
C SER A 123 -2.49 26.07 -20.25
N ARG A 124 -1.79 25.36 -21.13
CA ARG A 124 -1.90 23.89 -21.20
C ARG A 124 -1.43 23.23 -19.90
N ALA A 125 -0.37 23.77 -19.28
CA ALA A 125 0.10 23.39 -17.95
C ALA A 125 -1.00 23.49 -16.88
N GLU A 126 -1.71 24.61 -16.82
CA GLU A 126 -2.76 24.87 -15.82
C GLU A 126 -3.98 23.97 -16.04
N ARG A 127 -4.36 23.73 -17.31
CA ARG A 127 -5.41 22.77 -17.64
C ARG A 127 -5.03 21.34 -17.27
N ALA A 128 -3.78 20.93 -17.52
CA ALA A 128 -3.28 19.60 -17.13
C ALA A 128 -3.32 19.41 -15.62
N ARG A 129 -2.90 20.44 -14.86
CA ARG A 129 -2.97 20.43 -13.41
C ARG A 129 -4.41 20.32 -12.91
N TYR A 130 -5.32 21.12 -13.47
CA TYR A 130 -6.74 21.06 -13.13
C TYR A 130 -7.31 19.67 -13.42
N ALA A 131 -7.07 19.14 -14.62
CA ALA A 131 -7.58 17.85 -15.04
C ALA A 131 -7.07 16.72 -14.14
N PHE A 132 -5.79 16.72 -13.77
CA PHE A 132 -5.25 15.73 -12.85
C PHE A 132 -5.98 15.73 -11.50
N LEU A 133 -6.14 16.90 -10.89
CA LEU A 133 -6.79 17.05 -9.58
C LEU A 133 -8.29 16.68 -9.58
N HIS A 134 -8.95 16.73 -10.74
CA HIS A 134 -10.37 16.39 -10.90
C HIS A 134 -10.58 15.05 -11.62
N SER A 135 -9.52 14.30 -11.88
CA SER A 135 -9.57 12.98 -12.49
C SER A 135 -9.61 11.87 -11.44
N ASN A 136 -10.02 10.68 -11.86
CA ASN A 136 -9.86 9.44 -11.09
C ASN A 136 -8.47 8.80 -11.32
N ALA A 137 -7.49 9.54 -11.85
CA ALA A 137 -6.15 9.02 -12.08
C ALA A 137 -5.43 8.79 -10.74
N GLY A 138 -5.27 7.51 -10.37
CA GLY A 138 -4.65 7.07 -9.12
C GLY A 138 -3.70 5.90 -9.31
N CYS A 139 -3.16 5.43 -8.18
CA CYS A 139 -2.34 4.23 -8.03
C CYS A 139 -3.13 3.09 -7.36
#